data_AF-A0A952RHE0-F1
#
_entry.id   AF-A0A952RHE0-F1
#
_cell.length_a   1.000
_cell.length_b   1.000
_cell.length_c   1.000
_cell.angle_alpha   90.00
_cell.angle_beta   90.00
_cell.angle_gamma   90.00
#
_symmetry.space_group_name_H-M   'P 1'
#
loop_
_entity.id
_entity.type
_entity.pdbx_description
1 polymer ?
#
loop_
_entity_poly.entity_id
_entity_poly.type
_entity_poly.pdbx_seq_one_letter_code
_entity_poly.pdbx_strand_id
1 'polypeptide(L)'
;MRLRVAAAALAVAATSIAPEARAAETEWYGWQTIALDASALALVAIGAGADNAERAFPFGVAGYGTYLLGAPIVHVVHDHVGRAFGDLGIRLLAPPLTAIAGLAIASAAAGGDSGTDERVDAALTGTLVGAVVGVLGASALDAGVLAWEDEPAAKAEKKTAARTGPTIAPSVAPTRSGFAAGLTGTF
;
A
#
# COMPACT_ATOMS: atom_id res chain seq x y z
N MET A 1 -24.47 -44.61 -63.10
CA MET A 1 -23.49 -43.57 -63.44
C MET A 1 -23.67 -42.43 -62.43
N ARG A 2 -22.62 -42.11 -61.67
CA ARG A 2 -22.67 -41.55 -60.31
C ARG A 2 -22.68 -40.02 -60.34
N LEU A 3 -23.75 -39.39 -59.84
CA LEU A 3 -23.80 -37.96 -59.50
C LEU A 3 -24.38 -37.84 -58.08
N ARG A 4 -23.56 -37.35 -57.14
CA ARG A 4 -23.90 -36.71 -55.84
C ARG A 4 -22.67 -36.76 -54.93
N VAL A 5 -21.64 -35.97 -55.26
CA VAL A 5 -20.55 -35.62 -54.33
C VAL A 5 -20.24 -34.15 -54.52
N ALA A 6 -21.12 -33.28 -54.01
CA ALA A 6 -20.84 -31.87 -53.85
C ALA A 6 -21.78 -31.36 -52.75
N ALA A 7 -21.27 -30.49 -51.88
CA ALA A 7 -21.95 -29.88 -50.73
C ALA A 7 -21.90 -30.64 -49.39
N ALA A 8 -20.71 -31.07 -48.97
CA ALA A 8 -20.44 -31.44 -47.58
C ALA A 8 -19.10 -30.87 -47.06
N ALA A 9 -18.71 -29.67 -47.49
CA ALA A 9 -17.38 -29.13 -47.20
C ALA A 9 -17.32 -27.63 -46.80
N LEU A 10 -18.44 -26.99 -46.47
CA LEU A 10 -18.44 -25.55 -46.11
C LEU A 10 -19.34 -25.26 -44.90
N ALA A 11 -19.24 -26.11 -43.89
CA ALA A 11 -19.66 -25.80 -42.54
C ALA A 11 -18.56 -26.29 -41.58
N VAL A 12 -17.31 -25.94 -41.87
CA VAL A 12 -16.34 -25.75 -40.78
C VAL A 12 -16.93 -24.59 -40.01
N ALA A 13 -17.70 -24.91 -38.99
CA ALA A 13 -18.21 -23.98 -38.02
C ALA A 13 -17.06 -23.04 -37.69
N ALA A 14 -17.24 -21.76 -38.01
CA ALA A 14 -16.53 -20.72 -37.31
C ALA A 14 -16.97 -20.85 -35.85
N THR A 15 -16.35 -21.79 -35.14
CA THR A 15 -16.22 -21.73 -33.70
C THR A 15 -15.43 -20.45 -33.49
N SER A 16 -16.16 -19.34 -33.46
CA SER A 16 -15.73 -18.12 -32.81
C SER A 16 -15.36 -18.59 -31.43
N ILE A 17 -14.07 -18.86 -31.22
CA ILE A 17 -13.49 -18.89 -29.88
C ILE A 17 -13.66 -17.44 -29.44
N ALA A 18 -14.84 -17.11 -28.93
CA ALA A 18 -15.05 -15.87 -28.22
C ALA A 18 -13.91 -15.87 -27.19
N PRO A 19 -13.04 -14.85 -27.20
CA PRO A 19 -11.93 -14.79 -26.25
C PRO A 19 -12.53 -15.09 -24.89
N GLU A 20 -12.11 -16.17 -24.24
CA GLU A 20 -12.50 -16.41 -22.86
C GLU A 20 -12.17 -15.12 -22.12
N ALA A 21 -13.20 -14.47 -21.60
CA ALA A 21 -13.05 -13.20 -20.90
C ALA A 21 -12.05 -13.46 -19.77
N ARG A 22 -10.79 -13.11 -19.99
CA ARG A 22 -9.74 -13.31 -19.00
C ARG A 22 -10.21 -12.58 -17.76
N ALA A 23 -10.24 -13.30 -16.63
CA ALA A 23 -10.53 -12.68 -15.35
C ALA A 23 -9.62 -11.46 -15.19
N ALA A 24 -10.17 -10.34 -14.74
CA ALA A 24 -9.37 -9.14 -14.49
C ALA A 24 -8.23 -9.53 -13.54
N GLU A 25 -6.99 -9.28 -13.95
CA GLU A 25 -5.84 -9.48 -13.10
C GLU A 25 -5.78 -8.34 -12.09
N THR A 26 -5.65 -8.69 -10.81
CA THR A 26 -5.51 -7.71 -9.73
C THR A 26 -4.04 -7.61 -9.33
N GLU A 27 -3.50 -6.40 -9.40
CA GLU A 27 -2.12 -6.11 -8.98
C GLU A 27 -2.12 -5.44 -7.61
N TRP A 28 -1.32 -5.95 -6.67
CA TRP A 28 -1.19 -5.37 -5.34
C TRP A 28 -0.01 -4.39 -5.29
N TYR A 29 -0.30 -3.14 -4.94
CA TYR A 29 0.72 -2.09 -4.78
C TYR A 29 0.86 -1.61 -3.32
N GLY A 30 0.22 -2.28 -2.36
CA GLY A 30 0.27 -1.89 -0.94
C GLY A 30 1.65 -1.93 -0.29
N TRP A 31 2.62 -2.64 -0.87
CA TRP A 31 4.01 -2.57 -0.37
C TRP A 31 4.60 -1.16 -0.50
N GLN A 32 4.17 -0.36 -1.50
CA GLN A 32 4.62 1.02 -1.68
C GLN A 32 4.12 1.93 -0.55
N THR A 33 2.85 1.77 -0.15
CA THR A 33 2.27 2.55 0.96
C THR A 33 2.88 2.14 2.29
N ILE A 34 3.11 0.84 2.52
CA ILE A 34 3.83 0.33 3.70
C ILE A 34 5.25 0.92 3.81
N ALA A 35 5.99 1.02 2.69
CA ALA A 35 7.34 1.59 2.70
C ALA A 35 7.35 3.07 3.10
N LEU A 36 6.36 3.85 2.63
CA LEU A 36 6.20 5.26 3.01
C LEU A 36 5.83 5.40 4.48
N ASP A 37 4.95 4.53 4.99
CA ASP A 37 4.55 4.53 6.39
C ASP A 37 5.68 4.14 7.34
N ALA A 38 6.46 3.13 6.96
CA ALA A 38 7.67 2.77 7.70
C ALA A 38 8.68 3.93 7.73
N SER A 39 8.83 4.65 6.61
CA SER A 39 9.72 5.82 6.52
C SER A 39 9.20 6.97 7.40
N ALA A 40 7.89 7.21 7.40
CA ALA A 40 7.26 8.20 8.25
C ALA A 40 7.47 7.91 9.74
N LEU A 41 7.26 6.65 10.16
CA LEU A 41 7.51 6.21 11.53
C LEU A 41 8.98 6.33 11.92
N ALA A 42 9.90 5.99 11.01
CA ALA A 42 11.33 6.16 11.25
C ALA A 42 11.70 7.64 11.48
N LEU A 43 11.13 8.57 10.69
CA LEU A 43 11.32 10.01 10.89
C LEU A 43 10.79 10.46 12.25
N VAL A 44 9.58 10.06 12.64
CA VAL A 44 9.03 10.38 13.96
C VAL A 44 9.91 9.81 15.09
N ALA A 45 10.40 8.58 14.94
CA ALA A 45 11.28 7.96 15.93
C ALA A 45 12.62 8.70 16.08
N ILE A 46 13.20 9.17 14.98
CA ILE A 46 14.40 10.03 15.01
C ILE A 46 14.09 11.33 15.77
N GLY A 47 12.96 11.97 15.50
CA GLY A 47 12.52 13.18 16.21
C GLY A 47 12.31 12.96 17.70
N ALA A 48 11.73 11.81 18.08
CA ALA A 48 11.51 11.44 19.48
C ALA A 48 12.82 11.18 20.25
N GLY A 49 13.91 10.82 19.55
CA GLY A 49 15.23 10.66 20.14
C GLY A 49 16.03 11.97 20.27
N ALA A 50 15.50 13.11 19.81
CA ALA A 50 16.18 14.39 19.89
C ALA A 50 16.21 14.94 21.33
N ASP A 51 17.26 15.69 21.66
CA ASP A 51 17.51 16.28 22.98
C ASP A 51 16.73 17.57 23.25
N ASN A 52 16.08 18.14 22.23
CA ASN A 52 15.22 19.32 22.37
C ASN A 52 14.15 19.40 21.27
N ALA A 53 13.14 20.22 21.52
CA ALA A 53 12.00 20.39 20.63
C ALA A 53 12.38 21.00 19.26
N GLU A 54 13.36 21.90 19.19
CA GLU A 54 13.78 22.53 17.93
C GLU A 54 14.36 21.50 16.95
N ARG A 55 15.13 20.53 17.46
CA ARG A 55 15.66 19.41 16.66
C ARG A 55 14.60 18.36 16.37
N ALA A 56 13.67 18.10 17.28
CA ALA A 56 12.58 17.13 17.08
C ALA A 56 11.57 17.59 16.02
N PHE A 57 11.23 18.88 16.02
CA PHE A 57 10.18 19.48 15.20
C PHE A 57 10.26 19.15 13.70
N PRO A 58 11.39 19.37 12.99
CA PRO A 58 11.47 19.09 11.55
C PRO A 58 11.22 17.61 11.23
N PHE A 59 11.70 16.68 12.07
CA PHE A 59 11.45 15.25 11.89
C PHE A 59 10.00 14.88 12.17
N GLY A 60 9.36 15.50 13.17
CA GLY A 60 7.94 15.33 13.43
C GLY A 60 7.07 15.80 12.27
N VAL A 61 7.35 16.99 11.71
CA VAL A 61 6.64 17.53 10.54
C VAL A 61 6.86 16.66 9.31
N ALA A 62 8.11 16.27 9.02
CA ALA A 62 8.43 15.43 7.88
C ALA A 62 7.80 14.03 8.02
N GLY A 63 7.89 13.42 9.20
CA GLY A 63 7.29 12.12 9.48
C GLY A 63 5.78 12.15 9.37
N TYR A 64 5.11 13.10 10.03
CA TYR A 64 3.66 13.22 9.98
C TYR A 64 3.15 13.58 8.57
N GLY A 65 3.84 14.48 7.86
CA GLY A 65 3.54 14.81 6.47
C GLY A 65 3.71 13.61 5.53
N THR A 66 4.78 12.81 5.72
CA THR A 66 4.99 11.58 4.95
C THR A 66 3.91 10.55 5.23
N TYR A 67 3.50 10.36 6.49
CA TYR A 67 2.40 9.46 6.86
C TYR A 67 1.06 9.91 6.25
N LEU A 68 0.74 11.20 6.32
CA LEU A 68 -0.54 11.70 5.82
C LEU A 68 -0.63 11.71 4.30
N LEU A 69 0.45 12.05 3.60
CA LEU A 69 0.41 12.30 2.15
C LEU A 69 1.04 11.20 1.31
N GLY A 70 1.91 10.37 1.90
CA GLY A 70 2.64 9.34 1.17
C GLY A 70 1.71 8.38 0.42
N ALA A 71 0.85 7.68 1.15
CA ALA A 71 -0.08 6.73 0.54
C ALA A 71 -1.16 7.38 -0.34
N PRO A 72 -1.77 8.53 0.01
CA PRO A 72 -2.68 9.22 -0.90
C PRO A 72 -2.04 9.61 -2.23
N ILE A 73 -0.77 10.04 -2.23
CA ILE A 73 -0.03 10.31 -3.47
C ILE A 73 0.13 9.03 -4.30
N VAL A 74 0.46 7.89 -3.67
CA VAL A 74 0.54 6.59 -4.36
C VAL A 74 -0.79 6.23 -5.02
N HIS A 75 -1.92 6.36 -4.31
CA HIS A 75 -3.23 6.11 -4.90
C HIS A 75 -3.53 7.02 -6.09
N VAL A 76 -3.18 8.31 -6.02
CA VAL A 76 -3.35 9.24 -7.15
C VAL A 76 -2.49 8.83 -8.35
N VAL A 77 -1.25 8.39 -8.13
CA VAL A 77 -0.35 7.89 -9.19
C VAL A 77 -0.93 6.66 -9.89
N HIS A 78 -1.69 5.83 -9.17
CA HIS A 78 -2.41 4.68 -9.72
C HIS A 78 -3.84 5.01 -10.22
N ASP A 79 -4.17 6.28 -10.49
CA ASP A 79 -5.50 6.73 -10.96
C ASP A 79 -6.67 6.46 -9.99
N HIS A 80 -6.40 6.25 -8.69
CA HIS A 80 -7.41 5.95 -7.66
C HIS A 80 -7.73 7.15 -6.75
N VAL A 81 -8.10 8.30 -7.33
CA VAL A 81 -8.34 9.56 -6.57
C VAL A 81 -9.35 9.40 -5.44
N GLY A 82 -10.44 8.65 -5.66
CA GLY A 82 -11.44 8.39 -4.62
C GLY A 82 -10.88 7.62 -3.42
N ARG A 83 -9.98 6.66 -3.67
CA ARG A 83 -9.30 5.91 -2.60
C ARG A 83 -8.28 6.79 -1.88
N ALA A 84 -7.60 7.69 -2.59
CA ALA A 84 -6.69 8.67 -1.98
C ALA A 84 -7.38 9.54 -0.93
N PHE A 85 -8.58 10.05 -1.20
CA PHE A 85 -9.34 10.84 -0.22
C PHE A 85 -9.86 9.99 0.95
N GLY A 86 -10.29 8.75 0.68
CA GLY A 86 -10.70 7.81 1.72
C GLY A 86 -9.54 7.49 2.67
N ASP A 87 -8.38 7.16 2.12
CA ASP A 87 -7.15 6.87 2.84
C ASP A 87 -6.69 8.07 3.68
N LEU A 88 -6.66 9.28 3.10
CA LEU A 88 -6.34 10.50 3.82
C LEU A 88 -7.30 10.73 5.01
N GLY A 89 -8.60 10.50 4.81
CA GLY A 89 -9.60 10.61 5.88
C GLY A 89 -9.35 9.62 7.02
N ILE A 90 -9.06 8.36 6.69
CA ILE A 90 -8.73 7.32 7.68
C ILE A 90 -7.46 7.70 8.45
N ARG A 91 -6.40 8.13 7.75
CA ARG A 91 -5.11 8.52 8.36
C ARG A 91 -5.21 9.76 9.25
N LEU A 92 -6.09 10.69 8.90
CA LEU A 92 -6.34 11.89 9.71
C LEU A 92 -7.14 11.57 10.99
N LEU A 93 -8.10 10.64 10.92
CA LEU A 93 -9.05 10.39 12.01
C LEU A 93 -8.68 9.19 12.89
N ALA A 94 -8.10 8.12 12.35
CA ALA A 94 -7.83 6.91 13.12
C ALA A 94 -6.83 7.13 14.27
N PRO A 95 -5.68 7.83 14.08
CA PRO A 95 -4.77 8.11 15.18
C PRO A 95 -5.39 8.90 16.35
N PRO A 96 -6.07 10.06 16.16
CA PRO A 96 -6.67 10.76 17.30
C PRO A 96 -7.81 9.98 17.96
N LEU A 97 -8.63 9.25 17.21
CA LEU A 97 -9.71 8.44 17.79
C LEU A 97 -9.18 7.31 18.66
N THR A 98 -8.15 6.60 18.20
CA THR A 98 -7.51 5.53 18.96
C THR A 98 -6.66 6.07 20.10
N ALA A 99 -6.05 7.25 19.97
CA ALA A 99 -5.38 7.94 21.08
C ALA A 99 -6.35 8.28 22.21
N ILE A 100 -7.54 8.82 21.88
CA ILE A 100 -8.61 9.08 22.87
C ILE A 100 -9.08 7.79 23.53
N ALA A 101 -9.25 6.72 22.76
CA ALA A 101 -9.60 5.40 23.31
C ALA A 101 -8.50 4.89 24.27
N GLY A 102 -7.23 5.00 23.89
CA GLY A 102 -6.09 4.61 24.71
C GLY A 102 -5.99 5.41 26.01
N LEU A 103 -6.22 6.73 25.94
CA LEU A 103 -6.34 7.61 27.11
C LEU A 103 -7.42 7.11 28.07
N ALA A 104 -8.63 6.83 27.56
CA ALA A 104 -9.75 6.38 28.37
C ALA A 104 -9.47 5.02 29.03
N ILE A 105 -8.91 4.07 28.28
CA ILE A 105 -8.55 2.74 28.77
C ILE A 105 -7.49 2.83 29.86
N ALA A 106 -6.40 3.57 29.63
CA ALA A 106 -5.31 3.69 30.60
C ALA A 106 -5.74 4.43 31.86
N SER A 107 -6.56 5.48 31.72
CA SER A 107 -7.10 6.21 32.88
C SER A 107 -8.03 5.35 33.73
N ALA A 108 -8.86 4.51 33.10
CA ALA A 108 -9.70 3.57 33.83
C ALA A 108 -8.88 2.47 34.53
N ALA A 109 -7.79 2.02 33.90
CA ALA A 109 -6.91 0.99 34.45
C ALA A 109 -6.06 1.48 35.64
N ALA A 110 -5.74 2.79 35.72
CA ALA A 110 -4.92 3.35 36.78
C ALA A 110 -5.60 3.37 38.17
N GLY A 111 -6.91 3.15 38.27
CA GLY A 111 -7.62 3.00 39.55
C GLY A 111 -7.70 4.25 40.43
N GLY A 112 -8.47 4.15 41.54
CA GLY A 112 -8.77 5.25 42.47
C GLY A 112 -7.62 5.66 43.40
N ASP A 113 -6.69 4.74 43.66
CA ASP A 113 -5.64 4.90 44.68
C ASP A 113 -4.27 5.30 44.12
N SER A 114 -4.15 5.45 42.80
CA SER A 114 -2.91 5.90 42.14
C SER A 114 -2.59 7.37 42.43
N GLY A 115 -1.30 7.66 42.56
CA GLY A 115 -0.81 9.03 42.68
C GLY A 115 -1.09 9.86 41.42
N THR A 116 -1.04 11.19 41.54
CA THR A 116 -1.25 12.10 40.40
C THR A 116 -0.26 11.84 39.27
N ASP A 117 1.02 11.62 39.59
CA ASP A 117 2.08 11.40 38.60
C ASP A 117 1.87 10.08 37.85
N GLU A 118 1.52 9.01 38.55
CA GLU A 118 1.22 7.70 37.95
C GLU A 118 0.03 7.76 36.97
N ARG A 119 -0.99 8.56 37.30
CA ARG A 119 -2.14 8.76 36.42
C ARG A 119 -1.79 9.53 35.16
N VAL A 120 -0.94 10.56 35.28
CA VAL A 120 -0.47 11.34 34.14
C VAL A 120 0.38 10.46 33.21
N ASP A 121 1.30 9.68 33.78
CA ASP A 121 2.14 8.76 33.00
C ASP A 121 1.30 7.67 32.31
N ALA A 122 0.31 7.09 33.00
CA ALA A 122 -0.62 6.14 32.42
C ALA A 122 -1.44 6.77 31.28
N ALA A 123 -1.97 7.98 31.49
CA ALA A 123 -2.73 8.71 30.48
C ALA A 123 -1.88 9.02 29.24
N LEU A 124 -0.66 9.51 29.41
CA LEU A 124 0.26 9.80 28.31
C LEU A 124 0.66 8.53 27.56
N THR A 125 1.03 7.47 28.29
CA THR A 125 1.38 6.17 27.70
C THR A 125 0.20 5.59 26.93
N GLY A 126 -1.00 5.59 27.51
CA GLY A 126 -2.22 5.13 26.85
C GLY A 126 -2.54 5.92 25.59
N THR A 127 -2.40 7.24 25.64
CA THR A 127 -2.57 8.13 24.48
C THR A 127 -1.60 7.77 23.35
N LEU A 128 -0.32 7.63 23.67
CA LEU A 128 0.73 7.31 22.69
C LEU A 128 0.54 5.91 22.08
N VAL A 129 0.28 4.89 22.91
CA VAL A 129 0.00 3.53 22.45
C VAL A 129 -1.24 3.51 21.56
N GLY A 130 -2.31 4.20 21.98
CA GLY A 130 -3.52 4.36 21.18
C GLY A 130 -3.24 4.97 19.81
N ALA A 131 -2.53 6.09 19.76
CA ALA A 131 -2.16 6.74 18.50
C ALA A 131 -1.36 5.83 17.57
N VAL A 132 -0.37 5.09 18.10
CA VAL A 132 0.43 4.14 17.31
C VAL A 132 -0.44 3.01 16.75
N VAL A 133 -1.38 2.49 17.55
CA VAL A 133 -2.35 1.50 17.06
C VAL A 133 -3.21 2.07 15.94
N GLY A 134 -3.65 3.33 16.04
CA GLY A 134 -4.39 4.01 14.96
C GLY A 134 -3.57 4.17 13.69
N VAL A 135 -2.30 4.55 13.81
CA VAL A 135 -1.38 4.67 12.67
C VAL A 135 -1.22 3.33 11.96
N LEU A 136 -0.84 2.28 12.70
CA LEU A 136 -0.62 0.95 12.14
C LEU A 136 -1.91 0.33 11.58
N GLY A 137 -3.04 0.55 12.25
CA GLY A 137 -4.35 0.09 11.80
C GLY A 137 -4.80 0.77 10.51
N ALA A 138 -4.61 2.08 10.39
CA ALA A 138 -4.86 2.81 9.15
C ALA A 138 -3.97 2.30 8.01
N SER A 139 -2.67 2.14 8.24
CA SER A 139 -1.71 1.60 7.26
C SER A 139 -2.09 0.18 6.80
N ALA A 140 -2.49 -0.68 7.72
CA ALA A 140 -2.91 -2.04 7.39
C ALA A 140 -4.21 -2.07 6.57
N LEU A 141 -5.18 -1.21 6.90
CA LEU A 141 -6.43 -1.10 6.17
C LEU A 141 -6.21 -0.56 4.75
N ASP A 142 -5.39 0.46 4.61
CA ASP A 142 -4.95 0.98 3.32
C ASP A 142 -4.30 -0.11 2.45
N ALA A 143 -3.18 -0.67 2.93
CA ALA A 143 -2.41 -1.65 2.17
C ALA A 143 -3.20 -2.93 1.86
N GLY A 144 -4.08 -3.35 2.76
CA GLY A 144 -4.88 -4.57 2.62
C GLY A 144 -6.15 -4.41 1.78
N VAL A 145 -6.77 -3.23 1.78
CA VAL A 145 -8.11 -3.03 1.19
C VAL A 145 -8.09 -2.04 0.04
N LEU A 146 -7.33 -0.95 0.12
CA LEU A 146 -7.37 0.14 -0.86
C LEU A 146 -6.32 -0.01 -1.96
N ALA A 147 -5.16 -0.60 -1.63
CA ALA A 147 -3.98 -0.64 -2.50
C ALA A 147 -3.95 -1.80 -3.51
N TRP A 148 -5.04 -1.92 -4.28
CA TRP A 148 -5.21 -2.92 -5.36
C TRP A 148 -5.53 -2.23 -6.69
N GLU A 149 -4.94 -2.66 -7.79
CA GLU A 149 -5.28 -2.15 -9.12
C GLU A 149 -5.99 -3.24 -9.91
N ASP A 150 -7.15 -2.89 -10.48
CA ASP A 150 -7.84 -3.77 -11.43
C ASP A 150 -7.29 -3.46 -12.82
N GLU A 151 -6.43 -4.31 -13.39
CA GLU A 151 -6.01 -4.12 -14.79
C GLU A 151 -7.19 -4.47 -15.72
N PRO A 152 -7.73 -3.51 -16.51
CA PRO A 152 -8.75 -3.84 -17.49
C PRO A 152 -8.13 -4.80 -18.52
N ALA A 153 -8.78 -5.92 -18.80
CA ALA A 153 -8.29 -6.95 -19.73
C ALA A 153 -7.84 -6.37 -21.09
N ALA A 154 -8.50 -5.29 -21.55
CA ALA A 154 -8.14 -4.57 -22.78
C ALA A 154 -6.80 -3.80 -22.72
N LYS A 155 -6.38 -3.30 -21.54
CA LYS A 155 -5.05 -2.71 -21.35
C LYS A 155 -3.97 -3.80 -21.29
N ALA A 156 -4.25 -4.95 -20.69
CA ALA A 156 -3.34 -6.08 -20.63
C ALA A 156 -2.97 -6.62 -22.03
N GLU A 157 -3.94 -6.71 -22.95
CA GLU A 157 -3.68 -7.09 -24.34
C GLU A 157 -2.77 -6.08 -25.07
N LYS A 158 -3.01 -4.76 -24.90
CA LYS A 158 -2.15 -3.73 -25.50
C LYS A 158 -0.73 -3.73 -24.93
N LYS A 159 -0.58 -3.91 -23.62
CA LYS A 159 0.73 -3.99 -22.93
C LYS A 159 1.53 -5.21 -23.41
N THR A 160 0.85 -6.32 -23.69
CA THR A 160 1.45 -7.55 -24.24
C THR A 160 1.89 -7.36 -25.69
N ALA A 161 1.07 -6.72 -26.52
CA ALA A 161 1.42 -6.43 -27.91
C ALA A 161 2.58 -5.41 -28.04
N ALA A 162 2.68 -4.45 -27.11
CA ALA A 162 3.73 -3.43 -27.09
C ALA A 162 5.08 -3.92 -26.52
N ARG A 163 5.12 -5.09 -25.85
CA ARG A 163 6.33 -5.67 -25.24
C ARG A 163 7.25 -6.41 -26.22
N THR A 164 7.09 -6.22 -27.52
CA THR A 164 7.94 -6.83 -28.56
C THR A 164 9.26 -6.09 -28.79
N GLY A 165 9.54 -5.03 -28.03
CA GLY A 165 10.82 -4.29 -28.07
C GLY A 165 11.87 -4.82 -27.08
N PRO A 166 13.14 -4.36 -27.21
CA PRO A 166 14.19 -4.71 -26.26
C PRO A 166 13.80 -4.25 -24.85
N THR A 167 13.90 -5.15 -23.88
CA THR A 167 13.60 -4.88 -22.48
C THR A 167 14.90 -4.81 -21.71
N ILE A 168 15.09 -3.78 -20.88
CA ILE A 168 16.23 -3.65 -19.98
C ILE A 168 15.67 -3.46 -18.57
N ALA A 169 16.02 -4.36 -17.65
CA ALA A 169 15.62 -4.31 -16.25
C ALA A 169 16.86 -4.37 -15.35
N PRO A 170 16.91 -3.60 -14.25
CA PRO A 170 17.95 -3.75 -13.25
C PRO A 170 17.80 -5.10 -12.54
N SER A 171 18.91 -5.76 -12.25
CA SER A 171 18.96 -7.01 -11.49
C SER A 171 19.92 -6.87 -10.31
N VAL A 172 19.52 -7.45 -9.17
CA VAL A 172 20.39 -7.65 -8.01
C VAL A 172 20.28 -9.11 -7.61
N ALA A 173 21.41 -9.81 -7.55
CA ALA A 173 21.45 -11.24 -7.22
C ALA A 173 22.45 -11.50 -6.07
N PRO A 174 22.06 -12.29 -5.06
CA PRO A 174 23.01 -12.77 -4.06
C PRO A 174 23.99 -13.77 -4.69
N THR A 175 25.25 -13.70 -4.28
CA THR A 175 26.34 -14.58 -4.69
C THR A 175 27.05 -15.14 -3.45
N ARG A 176 27.89 -16.17 -3.60
CA ARG A 176 28.67 -16.72 -2.47
C ARG A 176 29.64 -15.71 -1.83
N SER A 177 29.95 -14.60 -2.53
CA SER A 177 30.90 -13.57 -2.10
C SER A 177 30.26 -12.21 -1.80
N GLY A 178 28.93 -12.11 -1.78
CA GLY A 178 28.20 -10.84 -1.55
C GLY A 178 27.05 -10.65 -2.55
N PHE A 179 26.84 -9.42 -3.02
CA PHE A 179 25.79 -9.09 -3.99
C PHE A 179 26.38 -8.69 -5.35
N ALA A 180 25.71 -9.09 -6.42
CA ALA A 180 25.96 -8.60 -7.77
C ALA A 180 24.80 -7.71 -8.21
N ALA A 181 25.10 -6.58 -8.86
CA ALA A 181 24.13 -5.71 -9.50
C ALA A 181 24.42 -5.63 -11.00
N GLY A 182 23.38 -5.65 -11.84
CA GLY A 182 23.52 -5.63 -13.29
C GLY A 182 22.24 -5.22 -14.02
N LEU A 183 22.25 -5.40 -15.34
CA LEU A 183 21.09 -5.22 -16.21
C LEU A 183 20.78 -6.56 -16.89
N THR A 184 19.50 -6.90 -17.02
CA THR A 184 19.02 -8.10 -17.73
C THR A 184 17.91 -7.73 -18.71
N GLY A 185 17.72 -8.55 -19.75
CA GLY A 185 16.51 -8.50 -20.57
C GLY A 185 16.72 -9.04 -21.98
N THR A 186 15.85 -8.61 -22.90
CA THR A 186 15.78 -9.10 -24.28
C THR A 186 16.33 -8.04 -25.22
N PHE A 187 17.10 -8.45 -26.23
CA PHE A 187 17.72 -7.60 -27.24
C PHE A 187 17.57 -8.22 -28.63
#